data_AF-A0A7S1SDS3-F1
#
_entry.id   AF-A0A7S1SDS3-F1
#
_cell.length_a   1.000
_cell.length_b   1.000
_cell.length_c   1.000
_cell.angle_alpha   90.00
_cell.angle_beta   90.00
_cell.angle_gamma   90.00
#
_symmetry.space_group_name_H-M   'P 1'
#
loop_
_entity.id
_entity.type
_entity.pdbx_description
1 polymer ?
#
loop_
_entity_poly.entity_id
_entity_poly.type
_entity_poly.pdbx_seq_one_letter_code
_entity_poly.pdbx_strand_id
1 'polypeptide(L)'
;REEHLHEGAREAAMQRWLIREEFYDRWLGAFAGRYAPHHPKPRQAPLPRPGELALMPVGGRAQPVADAEEELPLAELLAQQSELVPADRRAGHRPCGLVDELEAEVAAGPEDVFVLRDALLAALEELSSPRRVRGRCSGQPMSEDAAARLRLREMMRLREVVIKCLRGIWDSGTGGEMLLAAVQGVRAMILRYEAKEACGVDSAMEGQQWQRLRGLVEEIDDDMPLALQLEDAATAAPAGGRAACKSLGKGSGAVLQEAFDALGGEATSRQVLRWIQEHCDQVQSLPDAQLNFARTNERNRQGQRLQMPAWKNSIRTALSRFCEQTGRKDGGLNVWRVRSLSAAAQHQPPPIAPPGQDAEDDAPLGAVLGL
;
A
#
# COMPACT_ATOMS: atom_id res chain seq x y z
N ARG A 1 9.45 -8.02 -23.45
CA ARG A 1 8.65 -8.76 -24.46
C ARG A 1 9.00 -10.23 -24.47
N GLU A 2 10.27 -10.54 -24.28
CA GLU A 2 10.83 -11.87 -24.53
C GLU A 2 10.43 -12.87 -23.44
N GLU A 3 10.34 -12.44 -22.18
CA GLU A 3 9.92 -13.32 -21.07
C GLU A 3 8.52 -13.93 -21.25
N HIS A 4 7.52 -13.11 -21.60
CA HIS A 4 6.15 -13.62 -21.83
C HIS A 4 5.96 -14.37 -23.16
N LEU A 5 6.99 -14.38 -24.01
CA LEU A 5 7.01 -15.14 -25.26
C LEU A 5 7.92 -16.38 -25.17
N HIS A 6 8.59 -16.61 -24.03
CA HIS A 6 9.39 -17.82 -23.83
C HIS A 6 8.52 -19.06 -23.75
N GLU A 7 9.08 -20.18 -24.20
CA GLU A 7 8.49 -21.50 -24.06
C GLU A 7 8.33 -21.80 -22.56
N GLY A 8 7.10 -22.04 -22.11
CA GLY A 8 6.76 -22.21 -20.69
C GLY A 8 6.23 -20.96 -19.97
N ALA A 9 6.31 -19.76 -20.57
CA ALA A 9 5.78 -18.53 -19.93
C ALA A 9 4.26 -18.59 -19.69
N ARG A 10 3.52 -19.24 -20.60
CA ARG A 10 2.08 -19.51 -20.47
C ARG A 10 1.78 -20.40 -19.27
N GLU A 11 2.51 -21.50 -19.13
CA GLU A 11 2.35 -22.41 -18.00
C GLU A 11 2.72 -21.73 -16.68
N ALA A 12 3.81 -20.98 -16.65
CA ALA A 12 4.21 -20.20 -15.48
C ALA A 12 3.16 -19.14 -15.10
N ALA A 13 2.54 -18.46 -16.07
CA ALA A 13 1.45 -17.50 -15.82
C ALA A 13 0.20 -18.17 -15.24
N MET A 14 -0.15 -19.36 -15.72
CA MET A 14 -1.29 -20.11 -15.20
C MET A 14 -0.99 -20.76 -13.84
N GLN A 15 0.23 -21.22 -13.60
CA GLN A 15 0.59 -21.92 -12.37
C GLN A 15 1.02 -21.00 -11.24
N ARG A 16 1.80 -19.94 -11.52
CA ARG A 16 2.32 -19.03 -10.48
C ARG A 16 1.39 -17.86 -10.18
N TRP A 17 0.81 -17.27 -11.24
CA TRP A 17 -0.08 -16.10 -11.15
C TRP A 17 -1.55 -16.46 -11.22
N LEU A 18 -1.87 -17.74 -11.49
CA LEU A 18 -3.23 -18.24 -11.65
C LEU A 18 -4.01 -17.51 -12.76
N ILE A 19 -3.36 -16.99 -13.80
CA ILE A 19 -4.07 -16.30 -14.88
C ILE A 19 -4.89 -17.34 -15.67
N ARG A 20 -6.19 -17.08 -15.90
CA ARG A 20 -7.04 -17.98 -16.70
C ARG A 20 -6.50 -18.06 -18.13
N GLU A 21 -6.50 -19.24 -18.73
CA GLU A 21 -5.97 -19.50 -20.07
C GLU A 21 -6.59 -18.55 -21.12
N GLU A 22 -7.92 -18.46 -21.12
CA GLU A 22 -8.70 -17.56 -21.99
C GLU A 22 -8.33 -16.08 -21.84
N PHE A 23 -7.94 -15.66 -20.63
CA PHE A 23 -7.52 -14.29 -20.36
C PHE A 23 -6.11 -14.05 -20.88
N TYR A 24 -5.20 -15.00 -20.65
CA TYR A 24 -3.84 -14.94 -21.15
C TYR A 24 -3.83 -14.79 -22.67
N ASP A 25 -4.54 -15.67 -23.39
CA ASP A 25 -4.55 -15.67 -24.84
C ASP A 25 -5.18 -14.39 -25.42
N ARG A 26 -6.23 -13.86 -24.77
CA ARG A 26 -6.90 -12.63 -25.22
C ARG A 26 -6.06 -11.37 -25.01
N TRP A 27 -5.35 -11.26 -23.88
CA TRP A 27 -4.74 -10.00 -23.45
C TRP A 27 -3.23 -9.94 -23.59
N LEU A 28 -2.54 -11.07 -23.80
CA LEU A 28 -1.08 -11.10 -23.90
C LEU A 28 -0.56 -10.14 -24.98
N GLY A 29 -1.20 -10.11 -26.16
CA GLY A 29 -0.77 -9.23 -27.25
C GLY A 29 -0.86 -7.74 -26.90
N ALA A 30 -1.94 -7.33 -26.23
CA ALA A 30 -2.14 -5.96 -25.79
C ALA A 30 -1.18 -5.58 -24.64
N PHE A 31 -1.01 -6.49 -23.68
CA PHE A 31 -0.09 -6.34 -22.57
C PHE A 31 1.35 -6.19 -23.05
N ALA A 32 1.83 -7.12 -23.88
CA ALA A 32 3.16 -7.07 -24.47
C ALA A 32 3.36 -5.82 -25.33
N GLY A 33 2.33 -5.35 -26.04
CA GLY A 33 2.42 -4.11 -26.82
C GLY A 33 2.59 -2.85 -25.96
N ARG A 34 2.02 -2.83 -24.76
CA ARG A 34 2.04 -1.67 -23.85
C ARG A 34 3.26 -1.65 -22.93
N TYR A 35 3.71 -2.81 -22.47
CA TYR A 35 4.70 -2.92 -21.39
C TYR A 35 6.02 -3.53 -21.81
N ALA A 36 6.11 -4.15 -22.98
CA ALA A 36 7.42 -4.56 -23.44
C ALA A 36 8.31 -3.32 -23.63
N PRO A 37 9.55 -3.32 -23.12
CA PRO A 37 10.50 -2.28 -23.48
C PRO A 37 10.53 -2.19 -25.01
N HIS A 38 10.35 -0.98 -25.53
CA HIS A 38 10.56 -0.71 -26.93
C HIS A 38 12.03 -0.99 -27.20
N HIS A 39 12.37 -2.21 -27.60
CA HIS A 39 13.71 -2.49 -28.11
C HIS A 39 13.92 -1.45 -29.21
N PRO A 40 14.92 -0.56 -29.06
CA PRO A 40 15.19 0.42 -30.07
C PRO A 40 15.39 -0.38 -31.35
N LYS A 41 14.53 -0.13 -32.34
CA LYS A 41 14.54 -0.81 -33.63
C LYS A 41 16.00 -0.87 -34.04
N PRO A 42 16.61 -2.07 -34.21
CA PRO A 42 18.05 -2.21 -34.33
C PRO A 42 18.48 -1.19 -35.36
N ARG A 43 19.24 -0.20 -34.89
CA ARG A 43 19.59 0.99 -35.66
C ARG A 43 20.19 0.41 -36.92
N GLN A 44 19.47 0.48 -38.05
CA GLN A 44 19.91 -0.16 -39.28
C GLN A 44 21.34 0.35 -39.48
N ALA A 45 22.30 -0.56 -39.36
CA ALA A 45 23.69 -0.19 -39.57
C ALA A 45 23.71 0.51 -40.92
N PRO A 46 24.21 1.75 -41.01
CA PRO A 46 24.21 2.47 -42.27
C PRO A 46 24.78 1.52 -43.32
N LEU A 47 23.99 1.26 -44.37
CA LEU A 47 24.38 0.38 -45.46
C LEU A 47 25.80 0.77 -45.87
N PRO A 48 26.77 -0.16 -45.88
CA PRO A 48 28.14 0.15 -46.24
C PRO A 48 28.10 0.83 -47.61
N ARG A 49 28.69 2.02 -47.71
CA ARG A 49 28.76 2.72 -48.97
C ARG A 49 29.53 1.83 -49.95
N PRO A 50 29.05 1.65 -51.20
CA PRO A 50 29.77 0.86 -52.19
C PRO A 50 31.15 1.49 -52.43
N GLY A 51 32.20 0.85 -51.92
CA GLY A 51 33.59 1.32 -52.00
C GLY A 51 34.41 1.22 -50.70
N GLU A 52 33.78 1.01 -49.53
CA GLU A 52 34.45 1.00 -48.23
C GLU A 52 34.83 -0.44 -47.79
N LEU A 53 35.62 -1.13 -48.62
CA LEU A 53 36.29 -2.39 -48.29
C LEU A 53 37.78 -2.12 -48.08
N ALA A 54 38.14 -1.48 -46.98
CA ALA A 54 39.54 -1.42 -46.57
C ALA A 54 39.67 -1.25 -45.05
N LEU A 55 40.30 -2.24 -44.42
CA LEU A 55 40.97 -2.19 -43.11
C LEU A 55 40.06 -2.16 -41.87
N MET A 56 39.66 -3.35 -41.42
CA MET A 56 39.23 -3.57 -40.03
C MET A 56 40.46 -3.65 -39.11
N PRO A 57 40.57 -2.83 -38.05
CA PRO A 57 41.55 -3.05 -37.00
C PRO A 57 41.03 -4.10 -36.02
N VAL A 58 41.87 -5.11 -35.76
CA VAL A 58 41.69 -6.08 -34.67
C VAL A 58 42.10 -5.39 -33.37
N GLY A 59 41.16 -5.24 -32.43
CA GLY A 59 41.47 -4.92 -31.03
C GLY A 59 40.71 -3.73 -30.46
N GLY A 60 39.56 -4.01 -29.83
CA GLY A 60 38.82 -3.04 -29.01
C GLY A 60 38.01 -3.76 -27.95
N ARG A 61 38.49 -3.69 -26.70
CA ARG A 61 37.84 -4.22 -25.49
C ARG A 61 36.46 -3.56 -25.34
N ALA A 62 35.39 -4.35 -25.41
CA ALA A 62 34.04 -3.89 -25.13
C ALA A 62 33.93 -3.47 -23.65
N GLN A 63 33.50 -2.23 -23.40
CA GLN A 63 33.00 -1.82 -22.09
C GLN A 63 31.59 -2.39 -21.91
N PRO A 64 31.24 -2.91 -20.71
CA PRO A 64 29.87 -3.26 -20.40
C PRO A 64 29.07 -1.96 -20.21
N VAL A 65 28.09 -1.75 -21.08
CA VAL A 65 27.04 -0.75 -20.86
C VAL A 65 26.09 -1.37 -19.84
N ALA A 66 26.07 -0.83 -18.63
CA ALA A 66 25.09 -1.19 -17.62
C ALA A 66 23.76 -0.53 -18.01
N ASP A 67 22.94 -1.27 -18.75
CA ASP A 67 21.54 -0.91 -18.97
C ASP A 67 20.79 -1.16 -17.65
N ALA A 68 20.39 -0.08 -16.99
CA ALA A 68 19.51 -0.14 -15.83
C ALA A 68 18.10 -0.49 -16.33
N GLU A 69 17.69 -1.73 -16.07
CA GLU A 69 16.34 -2.22 -16.34
C GLU A 69 15.37 -1.53 -15.37
N GLU A 70 14.53 -0.65 -15.92
CA GLU A 70 13.46 0.02 -15.20
C GLU A 70 12.25 -0.93 -15.14
N GLU A 71 12.28 -1.89 -14.21
CA GLU A 71 11.14 -2.75 -13.92
C GLU A 71 10.00 -1.91 -13.30
N LEU A 72 8.84 -1.89 -13.97
CA LEU A 72 7.63 -1.30 -13.39
C LEU A 72 7.08 -2.20 -12.28
N PRO A 73 6.64 -1.64 -11.13
CA PRO A 73 6.34 -2.45 -9.95
C PRO A 73 5.05 -3.27 -10.09
N LEU A 74 5.10 -4.53 -9.68
CA LEU A 74 4.00 -5.51 -9.60
C LEU A 74 2.67 -4.97 -9.03
N ALA A 75 2.75 -3.99 -8.13
CA ALA A 75 1.59 -3.32 -7.54
C ALA A 75 0.71 -2.57 -8.57
N GLU A 76 1.27 -2.07 -9.67
CA GLU A 76 0.52 -1.38 -10.73
C GLU A 76 -0.24 -2.36 -11.63
N LEU A 77 0.31 -3.57 -11.80
CA LEU A 77 -0.34 -4.69 -12.50
C LEU A 77 -1.58 -5.19 -11.73
N LEU A 78 -1.45 -5.36 -10.40
CA LEU A 78 -2.58 -5.74 -9.55
C LEU A 78 -3.65 -4.64 -9.49
N ALA A 79 -3.25 -3.37 -9.49
CA ALA A 79 -4.20 -2.24 -9.53
C ALA A 79 -5.02 -2.21 -10.83
N GLN A 80 -4.43 -2.56 -11.98
CA GLN A 80 -5.15 -2.63 -13.26
C GLN A 80 -6.04 -3.86 -13.39
N GLN A 81 -5.72 -4.98 -12.74
CA GLN A 81 -6.63 -6.13 -12.68
C GLN A 81 -7.89 -5.82 -11.87
N SER A 82 -7.80 -4.97 -10.84
CA SER A 82 -8.98 -4.44 -10.13
C SER A 82 -9.88 -3.58 -11.03
N GLU A 83 -9.36 -3.03 -12.15
CA GLU A 83 -10.17 -2.24 -13.07
C GLU A 83 -11.13 -3.08 -13.94
N LEU A 84 -10.91 -4.39 -14.02
CA LEU A 84 -11.77 -5.33 -14.76
C LEU A 84 -12.94 -5.85 -13.91
N VAL A 85 -12.95 -5.55 -12.61
CA VAL A 85 -14.12 -5.77 -11.75
C VAL A 85 -15.25 -4.84 -12.22
N PRO A 86 -16.47 -5.36 -12.50
CA PRO A 86 -17.56 -4.58 -13.09
C PRO A 86 -17.78 -3.26 -12.35
N ALA A 87 -17.89 -2.17 -13.11
CA ALA A 87 -17.98 -0.78 -12.60
C ALA A 87 -19.11 -0.57 -11.58
N ASP A 88 -20.14 -1.41 -11.58
CA ASP A 88 -21.22 -1.43 -10.58
C ASP A 88 -20.72 -1.63 -9.15
N ARG A 89 -19.57 -2.29 -8.94
CA ARG A 89 -18.98 -2.46 -7.59
C ARG A 89 -18.29 -1.19 -7.05
N ARG A 90 -17.99 -0.18 -7.90
CA ARG A 90 -17.31 1.05 -7.46
C ARG A 90 -18.24 2.10 -6.85
N ALA A 91 -19.56 1.89 -6.90
CA ALA A 91 -20.56 2.83 -6.44
C ALA A 91 -20.76 2.85 -4.92
N GLY A 92 -19.69 2.75 -4.11
CA GLY A 92 -19.65 3.12 -2.69
C GLY A 92 -20.65 2.46 -1.71
N HIS A 93 -21.49 1.54 -2.18
CA HIS A 93 -22.35 0.70 -1.37
C HIS A 93 -21.84 -0.72 -1.47
N ARG A 94 -21.38 -1.24 -0.33
CA ARG A 94 -21.08 -2.65 -0.17
C ARG A 94 -22.34 -3.44 -0.51
N PRO A 95 -22.31 -4.34 -1.50
CA PRO A 95 -23.50 -5.12 -1.85
C PRO A 95 -23.93 -5.95 -0.64
N CYS A 96 -25.22 -5.83 -0.26
CA CYS A 96 -25.80 -6.69 0.76
C CYS A 96 -25.75 -8.14 0.24
N GLY A 97 -25.17 -9.05 1.03
CA GLY A 97 -25.05 -10.46 0.67
C GLY A 97 -23.70 -10.88 0.08
N LEU A 98 -22.75 -9.97 -0.11
CA LEU A 98 -21.43 -10.32 -0.67
C LEU A 98 -20.72 -11.45 0.09
N VAL A 99 -20.81 -11.44 1.42
CA VAL A 99 -20.19 -12.49 2.24
C VAL A 99 -20.88 -13.84 2.02
N ASP A 100 -22.21 -13.84 1.84
CA ASP A 100 -22.98 -15.05 1.54
C ASP A 100 -22.61 -15.59 0.15
N GLU A 101 -22.44 -14.71 -0.84
CA GLU A 101 -21.98 -15.04 -2.20
C GLU A 101 -20.59 -15.66 -2.17
N LEU A 102 -19.62 -15.03 -1.50
CA LEU A 102 -18.25 -15.54 -1.39
C LEU A 102 -18.18 -16.87 -0.65
N GLU A 103 -18.97 -17.06 0.42
CA GLU A 103 -19.05 -18.35 1.10
C GLU A 103 -19.64 -19.45 0.21
N ALA A 104 -20.65 -19.12 -0.59
CA ALA A 104 -21.26 -20.04 -1.54
C ALA A 104 -20.30 -20.41 -2.68
N GLU A 105 -19.56 -19.44 -3.23
CA GLU A 105 -18.54 -19.66 -4.25
C GLU A 105 -17.42 -20.60 -3.75
N VAL A 106 -16.88 -20.31 -2.56
CA VAL A 106 -15.83 -21.15 -1.94
C VAL A 106 -16.36 -22.54 -1.60
N ALA A 107 -17.62 -22.66 -1.19
CA ALA A 107 -18.23 -23.97 -0.92
C ALA A 107 -18.52 -24.77 -2.20
N ALA A 108 -18.81 -24.09 -3.32
CA ALA A 108 -19.07 -24.73 -4.61
C ALA A 108 -17.79 -25.21 -5.31
N GLY A 109 -16.67 -24.52 -5.11
CA GLY A 109 -15.37 -24.85 -5.71
C GLY A 109 -14.23 -24.90 -4.71
N PRO A 110 -14.24 -25.81 -3.72
CA PRO A 110 -13.19 -25.86 -2.68
C PRO A 110 -11.82 -26.28 -3.23
N GLU A 111 -11.79 -26.95 -4.38
CA GLU A 111 -10.56 -27.41 -5.06
C GLU A 111 -10.19 -26.56 -6.28
N ASP A 112 -11.07 -25.65 -6.72
CA ASP A 112 -10.81 -24.77 -7.86
C ASP A 112 -10.01 -23.56 -7.40
N VAL A 113 -8.70 -23.60 -7.65
CA VAL A 113 -7.76 -22.56 -7.24
C VAL A 113 -8.10 -21.19 -7.84
N PHE A 114 -8.71 -21.13 -9.02
CA PHE A 114 -9.13 -19.86 -9.62
C PHE A 114 -10.33 -19.26 -8.89
N VAL A 115 -11.29 -20.10 -8.46
CA VAL A 115 -12.43 -19.67 -7.63
C VAL A 115 -11.93 -19.19 -6.27
N LEU A 116 -11.01 -19.94 -5.63
CA LEU A 116 -10.42 -19.54 -4.35
C LEU A 116 -9.67 -18.22 -4.45
N ARG A 117 -8.91 -18.00 -5.53
CA ARG A 117 -8.23 -16.73 -5.81
C ARG A 117 -9.21 -15.58 -5.97
N ASP A 118 -10.21 -15.74 -6.84
CA ASP A 118 -11.17 -14.68 -7.15
C ASP A 118 -11.94 -14.28 -5.88
N ALA A 119 -12.34 -15.27 -5.08
CA ALA A 119 -12.96 -15.05 -3.78
C ALA A 119 -12.01 -14.39 -2.75
N LEU A 120 -10.72 -14.78 -2.74
CA LEU A 120 -9.71 -14.20 -1.85
C LEU A 120 -9.48 -12.72 -2.14
N LEU A 121 -9.29 -12.36 -3.41
CA LEU A 121 -9.07 -10.96 -3.81
C LEU A 121 -10.28 -10.10 -3.47
N ALA A 122 -11.49 -10.58 -3.80
CA ALA A 122 -12.73 -9.90 -3.44
C ALA A 122 -12.90 -9.76 -1.92
N ALA A 123 -12.52 -10.79 -1.16
CA ALA A 123 -12.59 -10.74 0.30
C ALA A 123 -11.56 -9.78 0.90
N LEU A 124 -10.35 -9.70 0.37
CA LEU A 124 -9.30 -8.79 0.85
C LEU A 124 -9.61 -7.32 0.57
N GLU A 125 -10.23 -7.00 -0.58
CA GLU A 125 -10.70 -5.64 -0.88
C GLU A 125 -11.73 -5.14 0.15
N GLU A 126 -12.56 -6.06 0.64
CA GLU A 126 -13.67 -5.79 1.56
C GLU A 126 -13.29 -5.96 3.04
N LEU A 127 -12.15 -6.60 3.31
CA LEU A 127 -11.66 -6.82 4.66
C LEU A 127 -11.19 -5.49 5.24
N SER A 128 -12.02 -4.92 6.12
CA SER A 128 -11.65 -3.71 6.83
C SER A 128 -10.67 -3.98 7.98
N SER A 129 -9.78 -3.02 8.26
CA SER A 129 -8.90 -3.08 9.44
C SER A 129 -9.74 -3.21 10.72
N PRO A 130 -9.25 -3.93 11.76
CA PRO A 130 -9.98 -4.12 13.00
C PRO A 130 -10.38 -2.77 13.62
N ARG A 131 -11.61 -2.69 14.16
CA ARG A 131 -12.19 -1.44 14.69
C ARG A 131 -12.38 -1.51 16.19
N ARG A 132 -12.06 -0.40 16.90
CA ARG A 132 -12.59 -0.09 18.23
C ARG A 132 -13.93 0.64 18.10
N VAL A 133 -14.90 0.31 18.95
CA VAL A 133 -16.23 0.96 18.96
C VAL A 133 -16.12 2.39 19.50
N ARG A 134 -16.72 3.37 18.80
CA ARG A 134 -17.06 4.69 19.35
C ARG A 134 -18.57 4.92 19.19
N GLY A 135 -19.16 5.49 20.24
CA GLY A 135 -20.59 5.49 20.51
C GLY A 135 -21.46 6.51 19.75
N ARG A 136 -22.69 6.59 20.28
CA ARG A 136 -23.99 6.66 19.60
C ARG A 136 -24.38 7.98 18.91
N CYS A 137 -25.14 7.89 17.82
CA CYS A 137 -26.03 8.94 17.32
C CYS A 137 -27.39 8.38 16.87
N SER A 138 -28.48 9.01 17.34
CA SER A 138 -29.85 8.49 17.29
C SER A 138 -30.67 8.91 16.05
N GLY A 139 -31.45 7.96 15.53
CA GLY A 139 -32.66 8.14 14.71
C GLY A 139 -32.94 6.86 13.90
N GLN A 140 -33.90 6.01 14.33
CA GLN A 140 -34.05 4.60 13.91
C GLN A 140 -34.34 4.37 12.42
N PRO A 141 -33.37 3.87 11.64
CA PRO A 141 -33.23 2.46 11.21
C PRO A 141 -32.55 1.56 12.26
N MET A 142 -32.27 0.28 11.94
CA MET A 142 -31.60 -0.72 12.77
C MET A 142 -30.66 -0.11 13.83
N SER A 143 -30.83 -0.47 15.12
CA SER A 143 -30.07 0.15 16.20
C SER A 143 -28.58 0.08 15.92
N GLU A 144 -27.84 1.15 16.23
CA GLU A 144 -26.41 1.24 15.92
C GLU A 144 -25.63 0.05 16.52
N ASP A 145 -26.00 -0.37 17.73
CA ASP A 145 -25.44 -1.56 18.38
C ASP A 145 -25.75 -2.85 17.57
N ALA A 146 -26.95 -2.98 17.01
CA ALA A 146 -27.30 -4.11 16.17
C ALA A 146 -26.57 -4.05 14.81
N ALA A 147 -26.47 -2.88 14.18
CA ALA A 147 -25.74 -2.68 12.93
C ALA A 147 -24.24 -2.95 13.11
N ALA A 148 -23.66 -2.51 14.24
CA ALA A 148 -22.29 -2.83 14.62
C ALA A 148 -22.11 -4.35 14.81
N ARG A 149 -23.05 -5.03 15.48
CA ARG A 149 -23.02 -6.50 15.63
C ARG A 149 -23.15 -7.25 14.30
N LEU A 150 -23.99 -6.79 13.37
CA LEU A 150 -24.07 -7.40 12.04
C LEU A 150 -22.78 -7.20 11.26
N ARG A 151 -22.24 -5.98 11.21
CA ARG A 151 -20.96 -5.70 10.56
C ARG A 151 -19.83 -6.52 11.16
N LEU A 152 -19.82 -6.67 12.48
CA LEU A 152 -18.86 -7.50 13.20
C LEU A 152 -18.97 -8.95 12.72
N ARG A 153 -20.17 -9.53 12.76
CA ARG A 153 -20.44 -10.90 12.28
C ARG A 153 -20.06 -11.09 10.81
N GLU A 154 -20.33 -10.11 9.95
CA GLU A 154 -19.91 -10.12 8.55
C GLU A 154 -18.39 -10.11 8.40
N MET A 155 -17.67 -9.29 9.17
CA MET A 155 -16.20 -9.29 9.17
C MET A 155 -15.63 -10.61 9.66
N MET A 156 -16.26 -11.22 10.67
CA MET A 156 -15.83 -12.55 11.14
C MET A 156 -15.94 -13.61 10.05
N ARG A 157 -17.07 -13.63 9.36
CA ARG A 157 -17.33 -14.55 8.23
C ARG A 157 -16.36 -14.30 7.08
N LEU A 158 -16.14 -13.04 6.74
CA LEU A 158 -15.18 -12.67 5.68
C LEU A 158 -13.76 -13.12 6.01
N ARG A 159 -13.34 -13.06 7.28
CA ARG A 159 -12.04 -13.62 7.69
C ARG A 159 -11.98 -15.13 7.55
N GLU A 160 -13.05 -15.85 7.89
CA GLU A 160 -13.09 -17.30 7.66
C GLU A 160 -13.01 -17.63 6.17
N VAL A 161 -13.62 -16.82 5.29
CA VAL A 161 -13.46 -16.94 3.82
C VAL A 161 -11.99 -16.75 3.43
N VAL A 162 -11.34 -15.66 3.88
CA VAL A 162 -9.92 -15.40 3.60
C VAL A 162 -9.04 -16.55 4.08
N ILE A 163 -9.26 -17.06 5.29
CA ILE A 163 -8.53 -18.21 5.85
C ILE A 163 -8.71 -19.46 4.99
N LYS A 164 -9.95 -19.77 4.57
CA LYS A 164 -10.23 -20.93 3.71
C LYS A 164 -9.57 -20.81 2.34
N CYS A 165 -9.64 -19.64 1.71
CA CYS A 165 -9.00 -19.45 0.40
C CYS A 165 -7.48 -19.52 0.49
N LEU A 166 -6.86 -18.86 1.48
CA LEU A 166 -5.41 -18.93 1.69
C LEU A 166 -4.94 -20.38 1.87
N ARG A 167 -5.63 -21.15 2.71
CA ARG A 167 -5.33 -22.58 2.90
C ARG A 167 -5.52 -23.39 1.63
N GLY A 168 -6.67 -23.27 0.96
CA GLY A 168 -6.93 -24.07 -0.24
C GLY A 168 -5.95 -23.77 -1.38
N ILE A 169 -5.53 -22.51 -1.55
CA ILE A 169 -4.49 -22.15 -2.52
C ILE A 169 -3.14 -22.72 -2.08
N TRP A 170 -2.77 -22.57 -0.81
CA TRP A 170 -1.51 -23.08 -0.28
C TRP A 170 -1.40 -24.61 -0.39
N ASP A 171 -2.44 -25.33 0.03
CA ASP A 171 -2.55 -26.79 -0.04
C ASP A 171 -2.48 -27.30 -1.50
N SER A 172 -2.91 -26.48 -2.47
CA SER A 172 -2.83 -26.85 -3.89
C SER A 172 -1.40 -26.88 -4.44
N GLY A 173 -0.44 -26.21 -3.78
CA GLY A 173 0.92 -26.02 -4.29
C GLY A 173 1.02 -25.17 -5.56
N THR A 174 -0.07 -24.49 -5.94
CA THR A 174 -0.13 -23.58 -7.10
C THR A 174 -0.42 -22.15 -6.64
N GLY A 175 -0.06 -21.17 -7.46
CA GLY A 175 -0.36 -19.76 -7.22
C GLY A 175 0.57 -19.05 -6.24
N GLY A 176 1.83 -19.50 -6.11
CA GLY A 176 2.77 -19.00 -5.09
C GLY A 176 2.93 -17.48 -5.04
N GLU A 177 3.00 -16.80 -6.19
CA GLU A 177 3.14 -15.33 -6.22
C GLU A 177 1.86 -14.60 -5.81
N MET A 178 0.70 -15.13 -6.22
CA MET A 178 -0.59 -14.60 -5.81
C MET A 178 -0.80 -14.81 -4.30
N LEU A 179 -0.45 -16.00 -3.79
CA LEU A 179 -0.49 -16.31 -2.36
C LEU A 179 0.40 -15.36 -1.56
N LEU A 180 1.63 -15.11 -2.03
CA LEU A 180 2.56 -14.15 -1.43
C LEU A 180 1.96 -12.73 -1.37
N ALA A 181 1.41 -12.24 -2.47
CA ALA A 181 0.79 -10.93 -2.53
C ALA A 181 -0.41 -10.82 -1.55
N ALA A 182 -1.22 -11.86 -1.45
CA ALA A 182 -2.34 -11.92 -0.51
C ALA A 182 -1.86 -11.94 0.96
N VAL A 183 -0.86 -12.76 1.27
CA VAL A 183 -0.20 -12.84 2.58
C VAL A 183 0.35 -11.48 2.99
N GLN A 184 1.05 -10.78 2.10
CA GLN A 184 1.56 -9.43 2.34
C GLN A 184 0.44 -8.42 2.57
N GLY A 185 -0.65 -8.50 1.80
CA GLY A 185 -1.84 -7.67 2.00
C GLY A 185 -2.41 -7.82 3.42
N VAL A 186 -2.53 -9.06 3.90
CA VAL A 186 -2.98 -9.35 5.27
C VAL A 186 -1.99 -8.84 6.32
N ARG A 187 -0.69 -9.09 6.15
CA ARG A 187 0.35 -8.55 7.06
C ARG A 187 0.29 -7.03 7.16
N ALA A 188 0.18 -6.34 6.04
CA ALA A 188 0.08 -4.89 6.01
C ALA A 188 -1.17 -4.37 6.75
N MET A 189 -2.29 -5.09 6.71
CA MET A 189 -3.49 -4.75 7.48
C MET A 189 -3.28 -4.93 8.99
N ILE A 190 -2.64 -6.02 9.40
CA ILE A 190 -2.29 -6.32 10.81
C ILE A 190 -1.35 -5.24 11.35
N LEU A 191 -0.22 -4.99 10.67
CA LEU A 191 0.77 -4.00 11.08
C LEU A 191 0.17 -2.59 11.18
N ARG A 192 -0.70 -2.21 10.24
CA ARG A 192 -1.40 -0.92 10.27
C ARG A 192 -2.28 -0.77 11.50
N TYR A 193 -2.95 -1.84 11.91
CA TYR A 193 -3.76 -1.81 13.12
C TYR A 193 -2.90 -1.65 14.37
N GLU A 194 -1.85 -2.46 14.50
CA GLU A 194 -0.93 -2.42 15.65
C GLU A 194 -0.26 -1.06 15.78
N ALA A 195 0.20 -0.49 14.67
CA ALA A 195 0.81 0.83 14.63
C ALA A 195 -0.16 1.96 15.02
N LYS A 196 -1.44 1.84 14.66
CA LYS A 196 -2.43 2.87 14.93
C LYS A 196 -2.89 2.87 16.39
N GLU A 197 -3.08 1.69 16.97
CA GLU A 197 -3.72 1.55 18.27
C GLU A 197 -2.73 1.35 19.43
N ALA A 198 -1.43 1.24 19.12
CA ALA A 198 -0.35 0.96 20.08
C ALA A 198 -0.64 -0.30 20.93
N CYS A 199 -1.41 -1.23 20.38
CA CYS A 199 -1.78 -2.49 21.02
C CYS A 199 -1.69 -3.62 19.98
N GLY A 200 -1.31 -4.81 20.45
CA GLY A 200 -1.27 -6.00 19.61
C GLY A 200 -2.66 -6.41 19.15
N VAL A 201 -2.69 -7.18 18.06
CA VAL A 201 -3.93 -7.74 17.49
C VAL A 201 -4.63 -8.72 18.43
N ASP A 202 -3.89 -9.33 19.35
CA ASP A 202 -4.37 -10.15 20.47
C ASP A 202 -5.38 -9.43 21.37
N SER A 203 -5.21 -8.12 21.56
CA SER A 203 -6.11 -7.27 22.36
C SER A 203 -7.35 -6.78 21.60
N ALA A 204 -7.48 -7.11 20.31
CA ALA A 204 -8.66 -6.74 19.54
C ALA A 204 -9.90 -7.50 20.04
N MET A 205 -11.09 -6.90 19.84
CA MET A 205 -12.37 -7.51 20.21
C MET A 205 -12.61 -8.90 19.58
N GLU A 206 -11.90 -9.17 18.48
CA GLU A 206 -11.92 -10.42 17.72
C GLU A 206 -10.49 -10.96 17.59
N GLY A 207 -9.68 -10.77 18.64
CA GLY A 207 -8.26 -11.11 18.65
C GLY A 207 -8.02 -12.55 18.22
N GLN A 208 -8.89 -13.50 18.60
CA GLN A 208 -8.75 -14.91 18.22
C GLN A 208 -8.78 -15.15 16.71
N GLN A 209 -9.69 -14.54 15.95
CA GLN A 209 -9.75 -14.75 14.50
C GLN A 209 -8.59 -14.10 13.78
N TRP A 210 -8.19 -12.91 14.23
CA TRP A 210 -7.01 -12.27 13.68
C TRP A 210 -5.72 -13.00 14.06
N GLN A 211 -5.64 -13.59 15.25
CA GLN A 211 -4.55 -14.47 15.65
C GLN A 211 -4.51 -15.72 14.80
N ARG A 212 -5.66 -16.34 14.49
CA ARG A 212 -5.73 -17.47 13.55
C ARG A 212 -5.24 -17.08 12.16
N LEU A 213 -5.68 -15.93 11.65
CA LEU A 213 -5.25 -15.42 10.35
C LEU A 213 -3.76 -15.06 10.35
N ARG A 214 -3.25 -14.44 11.42
CA ARG A 214 -1.83 -14.14 11.61
C ARG A 214 -0.99 -15.41 11.67
N GLY A 215 -1.39 -16.37 12.47
CA GLY A 215 -0.70 -17.65 12.59
C GLY A 215 -0.66 -18.41 11.27
N LEU A 216 -1.77 -18.43 10.51
CA LEU A 216 -1.78 -19.00 9.16
C LEU A 216 -0.83 -18.25 8.20
N VAL A 217 -0.79 -16.93 8.28
CA VAL A 217 0.11 -16.10 7.46
C VAL A 217 1.58 -16.29 7.82
N GLU A 218 1.89 -16.55 9.10
CA GLU A 218 3.24 -16.92 9.55
C GLU A 218 3.59 -18.32 9.05
N GLU A 219 2.67 -19.29 9.19
CA GLU A 219 2.82 -20.68 8.72
C GLU A 219 3.08 -20.76 7.20
N ILE A 220 2.29 -20.06 6.39
CA ILE A 220 2.48 -20.01 4.92
C ILE A 220 3.83 -19.38 4.56
N ASP A 221 4.25 -18.34 5.29
CA ASP A 221 5.50 -17.65 5.00
C ASP A 221 6.71 -18.51 5.37
N ASP A 222 6.66 -19.25 6.47
CA ASP A 222 7.72 -20.16 6.89
C ASP A 222 7.94 -21.30 5.86
N ASP A 223 6.88 -21.76 5.22
CA ASP A 223 6.93 -22.82 4.20
C ASP A 223 7.21 -22.31 2.78
N MET A 224 7.18 -20.99 2.55
CA MET A 224 7.46 -20.41 1.24
C MET A 224 8.96 -20.49 0.90
N PRO A 225 9.33 -20.92 -0.34
CA PRO A 225 10.72 -20.98 -0.75
C PRO A 225 11.43 -19.63 -0.58
N LEU A 226 12.62 -19.63 0.05
CA LEU A 226 13.42 -18.42 0.26
C LEU A 226 13.65 -17.59 -1.01
N ALA A 227 13.69 -18.24 -2.18
CA ALA A 227 13.84 -17.56 -3.47
C ALA A 227 12.71 -16.54 -3.71
N LEU A 228 11.46 -16.89 -3.40
CA LEU A 228 10.31 -15.99 -3.53
C LEU A 228 10.32 -14.90 -2.46
N GLN A 229 10.82 -15.20 -1.26
CA GLN A 229 10.95 -14.20 -0.18
C GLN A 229 12.04 -13.15 -0.49
N LEU A 230 13.14 -13.57 -1.13
CA LEU A 230 14.29 -12.71 -1.42
C LEU A 230 14.03 -11.73 -2.57
N GLU A 231 13.31 -12.16 -3.61
CA GLU A 231 12.88 -11.27 -4.72
C GLU A 231 12.03 -10.11 -4.19
N ASP A 232 11.18 -10.39 -3.20
CA ASP A 232 10.40 -9.36 -2.54
C ASP A 232 11.23 -8.54 -1.54
N ALA A 233 12.19 -9.09 -0.80
CA ALA A 233 13.05 -8.28 0.06
C ALA A 233 13.88 -7.23 -0.73
N ALA A 234 14.24 -7.55 -1.98
CA ALA A 234 14.94 -6.65 -2.87
C ALA A 234 14.04 -5.53 -3.44
N THR A 235 12.74 -5.81 -3.65
CA THR A 235 11.77 -4.86 -4.20
C THR A 235 10.92 -4.16 -3.14
N ALA A 236 10.85 -4.71 -1.92
CA ALA A 236 10.14 -4.18 -0.76
C ALA A 236 10.91 -3.03 -0.11
N ALA A 237 10.95 -1.89 -0.81
CA ALA A 237 10.98 -0.62 -0.11
C ALA A 237 9.87 -0.62 0.96
N PRO A 238 10.12 -0.15 2.20
CA PRO A 238 9.34 -0.50 3.39
C PRO A 238 7.83 -0.42 3.15
N ALA A 239 7.20 -1.60 3.12
CA ALA A 239 5.79 -1.83 2.74
C ALA A 239 4.75 -1.28 3.76
N GLY A 240 5.18 -0.40 4.69
CA GLY A 240 4.28 0.27 5.63
C GLY A 240 3.58 1.53 5.10
N GLY A 241 3.80 1.94 3.84
CA GLY A 241 3.44 3.30 3.41
C GLY A 241 2.55 3.49 2.18
N ARG A 242 2.25 2.47 1.37
CA ARG A 242 1.73 2.71 -0.01
C ARG A 242 0.30 2.29 -0.31
N ALA A 243 -0.40 1.58 0.56
CA ALA A 243 -1.82 1.29 0.35
C ALA A 243 -2.71 2.40 0.95
N ALA A 244 -3.20 3.29 0.08
CA ALA A 244 -4.12 4.41 0.30
C ALA A 244 -3.56 5.77 0.81
N CYS A 245 -2.23 5.95 0.88
CA CYS A 245 -1.71 7.29 0.61
C CYS A 245 -1.76 7.46 -0.91
N LYS A 246 -2.87 8.02 -1.43
CA LYS A 246 -2.88 8.68 -2.75
C LYS A 246 -1.54 9.36 -2.90
N SER A 247 -0.75 8.99 -3.89
CA SER A 247 0.59 9.53 -4.16
C SER A 247 0.61 11.00 -3.77
N LEU A 248 1.07 11.30 -2.55
CA LEU A 248 1.30 12.67 -2.14
C LEU A 248 2.40 13.07 -3.11
N GLY A 249 2.03 13.91 -4.08
CA GLY A 249 2.82 14.13 -5.29
C GLY A 249 4.28 14.24 -4.90
N LYS A 250 5.12 13.38 -5.51
CA LYS A 250 6.57 13.45 -5.36
C LYS A 250 6.95 14.95 -5.43
N GLY A 251 7.68 15.41 -4.40
CA GLY A 251 8.09 16.80 -4.22
C GLY A 251 7.15 17.75 -3.48
N SER A 252 5.99 17.30 -2.96
CA SER A 252 5.16 18.18 -2.09
C SER A 252 5.93 18.70 -0.88
N GLY A 253 6.90 17.93 -0.36
CA GLY A 253 7.81 18.38 0.71
C GLY A 253 8.78 19.48 0.27
N ALA A 254 9.34 19.39 -0.94
CA ALA A 254 10.22 20.42 -1.52
C ALA A 254 9.46 21.72 -1.74
N VAL A 255 8.21 21.65 -2.24
CA VAL A 255 7.35 22.84 -2.38
C VAL A 255 7.07 23.49 -1.03
N LEU A 256 6.78 22.69 0.00
CA LEU A 256 6.57 23.22 1.35
C LEU A 256 7.84 23.89 1.88
N GLN A 257 9.00 23.26 1.72
CA GLN A 257 10.28 23.82 2.15
C GLN A 257 10.52 25.19 1.50
N GLU A 258 10.43 25.28 0.18
CA GLU A 258 10.59 26.55 -0.57
C GLU A 258 9.59 27.61 -0.10
N ALA A 259 8.32 27.22 0.09
CA ALA A 259 7.27 28.13 0.56
C ALA A 259 7.56 28.65 1.98
N PHE A 260 8.01 27.81 2.91
CA PHE A 260 8.34 28.24 4.26
C PHE A 260 9.61 29.09 4.28
N ASP A 261 10.62 28.75 3.49
CA ASP A 261 11.85 29.55 3.39
C ASP A 261 11.54 30.96 2.88
N ALA A 262 10.67 31.10 1.88
CA ALA A 262 10.20 32.39 1.38
C ALA A 262 9.31 33.16 2.38
N LEU A 263 8.59 32.46 3.26
CA LEU A 263 7.69 33.05 4.26
C LEU A 263 8.34 33.31 5.62
N GLY A 264 9.66 33.11 5.76
CA GLY A 264 10.40 33.36 7.00
C GLY A 264 10.37 32.20 8.01
N GLY A 265 10.18 30.97 7.53
CA GLY A 265 10.26 29.72 8.29
C GLY A 265 8.97 29.31 9.03
N GLU A 266 8.08 30.25 9.31
CA GLU A 266 6.79 30.00 9.96
C GLU A 266 5.64 30.61 9.15
N ALA A 267 4.60 29.82 8.90
CA ALA A 267 3.45 30.29 8.13
C ALA A 267 2.16 29.51 8.47
N THR A 268 1.01 30.17 8.33
CA THR A 268 -0.30 29.52 8.37
C THR A 268 -0.55 28.73 7.08
N SER A 269 -1.43 27.74 7.15
CA SER A 269 -1.84 26.98 5.94
C SER A 269 -2.41 27.89 4.85
N ARG A 270 -3.05 29.01 5.22
CA ARG A 270 -3.56 30.00 4.25
C ARG A 270 -2.45 30.77 3.55
N GLN A 271 -1.39 31.16 4.27
CA GLN A 271 -0.24 31.85 3.69
C GLN A 271 0.51 30.92 2.73
N VAL A 272 0.78 29.66 3.11
CA VAL A 272 1.42 28.67 2.24
C VAL A 272 0.62 28.43 0.96
N LEU A 273 -0.70 28.20 1.07
CA LEU A 273 -1.56 27.99 -0.11
C LEU A 273 -1.65 29.24 -1.01
N ARG A 274 -1.57 30.45 -0.43
CA ARG A 274 -1.54 31.69 -1.20
C ARG A 274 -0.22 31.81 -1.95
N TRP A 275 0.91 31.59 -1.26
CA TRP A 275 2.25 31.68 -1.84
C TRP A 275 2.41 30.73 -3.04
N ILE A 276 2.01 29.46 -2.90
CA ILE A 276 2.06 28.48 -4.01
C ILE A 276 1.20 28.92 -5.20
N GLN A 277 0.07 29.59 -4.94
CA GLN A 277 -0.81 30.08 -5.98
C GLN A 277 -0.25 31.32 -6.70
N GLU A 278 0.51 32.17 -5.99
CA GLU A 278 1.18 33.34 -6.54
C GLU A 278 2.50 33.01 -7.26
N HIS A 279 3.15 31.89 -6.91
CA HIS A 279 4.45 31.48 -7.42
C HIS A 279 4.38 30.13 -8.16
N CYS A 280 3.33 29.92 -8.97
CA CYS A 280 3.11 28.64 -9.65
C CYS A 280 4.27 28.25 -10.59
N ASP A 281 4.87 29.23 -11.27
CA ASP A 281 5.95 28.99 -12.23
C ASP A 281 7.23 28.54 -11.52
N GLN A 282 7.55 29.12 -10.36
CA GLN A 282 8.67 28.70 -9.51
C GLN A 282 8.46 27.27 -9.00
N VAL A 283 7.24 26.96 -8.55
CA VAL A 283 6.91 25.61 -8.07
C VAL A 283 7.00 24.55 -9.17
N GLN A 284 6.64 24.89 -10.42
CA GLN A 284 6.78 23.99 -11.56
C GLN A 284 8.24 23.80 -12.03
N SER A 285 9.13 24.73 -11.69
CA SER A 285 10.56 24.64 -12.03
C SER A 285 11.37 23.74 -11.09
N LEU A 286 10.79 23.33 -9.96
CA LEU A 286 11.45 22.45 -9.00
C LEU A 286 11.57 21.02 -9.58
N PRO A 287 12.77 20.43 -9.65
CA PRO A 287 13.03 19.19 -10.39
C PRO A 287 12.22 17.99 -9.87
N ASP A 288 11.92 17.97 -8.57
CA ASP A 288 11.23 16.86 -7.92
C ASP A 288 9.75 17.13 -7.64
N ALA A 289 9.23 18.33 -7.94
CA ALA A 289 7.88 18.73 -7.57
C ALA A 289 6.90 18.69 -8.74
N GLN A 290 5.97 17.72 -8.69
CA GLN A 290 4.83 17.68 -9.61
C GLN A 290 3.53 17.90 -8.85
N LEU A 291 3.10 19.16 -8.78
CA LEU A 291 1.77 19.50 -8.29
C LEU A 291 0.73 19.42 -9.42
N ASN A 292 -0.41 18.81 -9.12
CA ASN A 292 -1.52 18.75 -10.06
C ASN A 292 -2.33 20.07 -10.04
N PHE A 293 -2.11 20.91 -11.04
CA PHE A 293 -2.82 22.19 -11.23
C PHE A 293 -4.20 22.05 -11.89
N ALA A 294 -4.64 20.85 -12.25
CA ALA A 294 -5.99 20.62 -12.76
C ALA A 294 -7.04 21.00 -11.71
N ARG A 295 -8.18 21.52 -12.18
CA ARG A 295 -9.31 21.87 -11.31
C ARG A 295 -10.15 20.62 -11.01
N THR A 296 -10.42 20.38 -9.74
CA THR A 296 -11.35 19.36 -9.26
C THR A 296 -12.65 20.02 -8.80
N ASN A 297 -13.75 19.28 -8.96
CA ASN A 297 -15.05 19.68 -8.42
C ASN A 297 -15.19 19.12 -7.00
N GLU A 298 -14.87 19.92 -5.99
CA GLU A 298 -15.09 19.55 -4.60
C GLU A 298 -16.40 20.14 -4.07
N ARG A 299 -17.13 19.38 -3.25
CA ARG A 299 -18.31 19.91 -2.56
C ARG A 299 -17.87 20.55 -1.26
N ASN A 300 -18.27 21.79 -1.03
CA ASN A 300 -18.10 22.43 0.26
C ASN A 300 -19.06 21.80 1.30
N ARG A 301 -18.97 22.22 2.57
CA ARG A 301 -19.86 21.74 3.65
C ARG A 301 -21.35 22.03 3.40
N GLN A 302 -21.66 22.98 2.53
CA GLN A 302 -23.02 23.34 2.11
C GLN A 302 -23.47 22.57 0.86
N GLY A 303 -22.68 21.60 0.38
CA GLY A 303 -22.98 20.79 -0.80
C GLY A 303 -22.74 21.50 -2.15
N GLN A 304 -22.33 22.77 -2.16
CA GLN A 304 -22.04 23.52 -3.37
C GLN A 304 -20.72 23.03 -3.99
N ARG A 305 -20.72 22.86 -5.31
CA ARG A 305 -19.51 22.50 -6.06
C ARG A 305 -18.60 23.73 -6.17
N LEU A 306 -17.47 23.68 -5.48
CA LEU A 306 -16.39 24.65 -5.59
C LEU A 306 -15.30 24.06 -6.48
N GLN A 307 -14.93 24.79 -7.53
CA GLN A 307 -13.74 24.44 -8.30
C GLN A 307 -12.50 24.80 -7.48
N MET A 308 -11.71 23.80 -7.10
CA MET A 308 -10.41 24.01 -6.48
C MET A 308 -9.31 23.31 -7.28
N PRO A 309 -8.08 23.83 -7.30
CA PRO A 309 -6.95 23.07 -7.82
C PRO A 309 -6.71 21.80 -7.00
N ALA A 310 -6.50 20.66 -7.66
CA ALA A 310 -6.29 19.36 -7.03
C ALA A 310 -5.16 19.38 -5.99
N TRP A 311 -4.09 20.14 -6.27
CA TRP A 311 -2.93 20.25 -5.40
C TRP A 311 -3.22 20.81 -4.00
N LYS A 312 -4.30 21.59 -3.81
CA LYS A 312 -4.60 22.20 -2.50
C LYS A 312 -4.80 21.13 -1.41
N ASN A 313 -5.41 19.99 -1.76
CA ASN A 313 -5.59 18.90 -0.82
C ASN A 313 -4.30 18.10 -0.60
N SER A 314 -3.48 17.92 -1.65
CA SER A 314 -2.15 17.32 -1.50
C SER A 314 -1.27 18.13 -0.54
N ILE A 315 -1.26 19.46 -0.67
CA ILE A 315 -0.49 20.36 0.21
C ILE A 315 -1.04 20.34 1.65
N ARG A 316 -2.35 20.33 1.85
CA ARG A 316 -2.94 20.21 3.21
C ARG A 316 -2.52 18.93 3.91
N THR A 317 -2.55 17.80 3.20
CA THR A 317 -2.08 16.52 3.74
C THR A 317 -0.56 16.56 3.98
N ALA A 318 0.19 17.18 3.06
CA ALA A 318 1.64 17.34 3.19
C ALA A 318 2.03 18.17 4.43
N LEU A 319 1.30 19.26 4.73
CA LEU A 319 1.53 20.06 5.94
C LEU A 319 1.46 19.22 7.21
N SER A 320 0.46 18.33 7.34
CA SER A 320 0.37 17.46 8.52
C SER A 320 1.50 16.43 8.64
N ARG A 321 2.16 16.11 7.53
CA ARG A 321 3.21 15.08 7.47
C ARG A 321 4.61 15.67 7.65
N PHE A 322 4.90 16.76 6.95
CA PHE A 322 6.24 17.36 6.87
C PHE A 322 6.42 18.56 7.81
N CYS A 323 5.32 19.09 8.37
CA CYS A 323 5.36 20.24 9.24
C CYS A 323 4.86 19.89 10.64
N GLU A 324 5.27 20.69 11.61
CA GLU A 324 4.76 20.66 12.98
C GLU A 324 4.07 21.98 13.30
N GLN A 325 3.07 21.92 14.19
CA GLN A 325 2.38 23.11 14.66
C GLN A 325 3.22 23.77 15.75
N THR A 326 3.42 25.08 15.67
CA THR A 326 4.24 25.81 16.66
C THR A 326 3.48 26.16 17.94
N GLY A 327 2.20 25.79 18.04
CA GLY A 327 1.28 26.20 19.11
C GLY A 327 0.78 27.65 19.00
N ARG A 328 1.38 28.46 18.12
CA ARG A 328 0.94 29.84 17.84
C ARG A 328 -0.25 29.86 16.88
N LYS A 329 -1.05 30.91 17.00
CA LYS A 329 -2.14 31.20 16.07
C LYS A 329 -1.95 32.60 15.48
N ASP A 330 -2.10 32.71 14.16
CA ASP A 330 -2.14 33.96 13.42
C ASP A 330 -3.49 34.08 12.71
N GLY A 331 -4.25 35.14 13.01
CA GLY A 331 -5.63 35.30 12.53
C GLY A 331 -6.57 34.13 12.90
N GLY A 332 -6.30 33.44 14.02
CA GLY A 332 -7.06 32.26 14.47
C GLY A 332 -6.69 30.94 13.76
N LEU A 333 -5.72 30.96 12.84
CA LEU A 333 -5.21 29.78 12.15
C LEU A 333 -3.91 29.30 12.82
N ASN A 334 -3.73 27.98 12.90
CA ASN A 334 -2.48 27.41 13.43
C ASN A 334 -1.30 27.77 12.52
N VAL A 335 -0.21 28.19 13.14
CA VAL A 335 1.08 28.45 12.49
C VAL A 335 1.88 27.15 12.45
N TRP A 336 2.48 26.88 11.28
CA TRP A 336 3.25 25.68 11.00
C TRP A 336 4.71 26.05 10.76
N ARG A 337 5.61 25.10 11.00
CA ARG A 337 7.01 25.15 10.56
C ARG A 337 7.41 23.81 9.96
N VAL A 338 8.37 23.79 9.04
CA VAL A 338 8.89 22.53 8.51
C VAL A 338 9.63 21.78 9.61
N ARG A 339 9.36 20.47 9.75
CA ARG A 339 10.14 19.61 10.64
C ARG A 339 11.55 19.53 10.09
N SER A 340 12.53 19.94 10.88
CA SER A 340 13.93 19.76 10.49
C SER A 340 14.17 18.28 10.21
N LEU A 341 14.53 17.95 8.97
CA LEU A 341 14.86 16.57 8.56
C LEU A 341 15.99 15.99 9.44
N SER A 342 16.83 16.86 10.01
CA SER A 342 17.87 16.49 10.98
C SER A 342 17.31 15.99 12.31
N ALA A 343 16.15 16.51 12.75
CA ALA A 343 15.50 16.06 13.99
C ALA A 343 14.68 14.76 13.79
N ALA A 344 14.15 14.53 12.58
CA ALA A 344 13.41 13.32 12.25
C ALA A 344 14.31 12.07 12.20
N ALA A 345 15.60 12.21 11.86
CA ALA A 345 16.57 11.12 11.90
C ALA A 345 17.03 10.76 13.33
N GLN A 346 16.77 11.61 14.32
CA GLN A 346 17.20 11.43 15.72
C GLN A 346 16.08 10.94 16.65
N HIS A 347 14.88 10.69 16.15
CA HIS A 347 13.84 10.01 16.90
C HIS A 347 14.10 8.49 16.91
N GLN A 348 15.21 8.08 17.51
CA GLN A 348 15.31 6.74 18.08
C GLN A 348 14.30 6.68 19.23
N PRO A 349 13.46 5.62 19.32
CA PRO A 349 12.66 5.41 20.51
C PRO A 349 13.59 5.40 21.74
N PRO A 350 13.18 5.98 22.88
CA PRO A 350 14.00 5.95 24.08
C PRO A 350 14.40 4.50 24.37
N PRO A 351 15.66 4.23 24.75
CA PRO A 351 16.08 2.88 25.09
C PRO A 351 15.11 2.34 26.15
N ILE A 352 14.52 1.18 25.85
CA ILE A 352 13.68 0.44 26.78
C ILE A 352 14.52 0.29 28.05
N ALA A 353 14.04 0.90 29.14
CA ALA A 353 14.70 0.76 30.42
C ALA A 353 14.83 -0.73 30.74
N PRO A 354 16.02 -1.23 31.14
CA PRO A 354 16.18 -2.62 31.49
C PRO A 354 15.14 -2.97 32.56
N PRO A 355 14.50 -4.15 32.47
CA PRO A 355 13.54 -4.59 33.47
C PRO A 355 14.20 -4.51 34.84
N GLY A 356 13.49 -3.87 35.78
CA GLY A 356 13.97 -3.57 37.11
C GLY A 356 14.58 -4.78 37.78
N GLN A 357 15.78 -4.58 38.33
CA GLN A 357 16.25 -5.39 39.43
C GLN A 357 15.27 -5.16 40.57
N ASP A 358 14.49 -6.19 40.87
CA ASP A 358 13.65 -6.25 42.05
C ASP A 358 14.51 -5.91 43.27
N ALA A 359 14.09 -4.86 43.98
CA ALA A 359 14.59 -4.56 45.30
C ALA A 359 14.18 -5.71 46.22
N GLU A 360 15.16 -6.50 46.64
CA GLU A 360 15.04 -7.41 47.78
C GLU A 360 14.71 -6.57 49.02
N ASP A 361 13.42 -6.45 49.33
CA ASP A 361 12.92 -5.94 50.60
C ASP A 361 13.10 -7.05 51.65
N ASP A 362 14.29 -7.06 52.25
CA ASP A 362 14.68 -7.93 53.36
C ASP A 362 14.07 -7.36 54.66
N ALA A 363 12.81 -7.70 54.93
CA ALA A 363 12.11 -7.34 56.16
C ALA A 363 12.27 -8.46 57.21
N PRO A 364 12.94 -8.23 58.35
CA PRO A 364 13.06 -9.25 59.39
C PRO A 364 11.75 -9.38 60.19
N LEU A 365 11.12 -10.54 60.06
CA LEU A 365 10.14 -11.06 61.02
C LEU A 365 10.87 -11.38 62.34
N GLY A 366 10.66 -10.55 63.37
CA GLY A 366 11.29 -10.76 64.67
C GLY A 366 10.48 -10.22 65.85
N ALA A 367 9.98 -11.16 66.65
CA ALA A 367 9.58 -11.04 68.06
C ALA A 367 8.20 -10.43 68.41
N VAL A 368 7.20 -11.30 68.42
CA VAL A 368 6.13 -11.30 69.44
C VAL A 368 6.28 -12.58 70.25
N LEU A 369 6.64 -12.46 71.52
CA LEU A 369 6.56 -13.38 72.68
C LEU A 369 7.43 -12.68 73.75
N GLY A 370 7.07 -12.37 74.99
CA GLY A 370 5.95 -12.66 75.88
C GLY A 370 6.50 -12.42 77.31
N LEU A 371 5.64 -11.95 78.21
CA LEU A 371 5.83 -11.60 79.65
C LEU A 371 6.46 -10.24 79.99
#